data_AF-A0A800HB69-F1
#
_entry.id   AF-A0A800HB69-F1
#
_cell.length_a   1.000
_cell.length_b   1.000
_cell.length_c   1.000
_cell.angle_alpha   90.00
_cell.angle_beta   90.00
_cell.angle_gamma   90.00
#
_symmetry.space_group_name_H-M   'P 1'
#
loop_
_entity.id
_entity.type
_entity.pdbx_description
1 polymer ?
#
loop_
_entity_poly.entity_id
_entity_poly.type
_entity_poly.pdbx_seq_one_letter_code
_entity_poly.pdbx_strand_id
1 'polypeptide(L)' 'NRTYRQKDIDMILYIKDLLYTKKFTIDGARSVISGRKTAPEENNISESFSEKQKVIFGKIKDDLTAILNIITE' A
#
# COMPACT_ATOMS: atom_id res chain seq x y z
N ASN A 1 5.94 19.93 -29.84
CA ASN A 1 6.42 18.68 -29.21
C ASN A 1 7.01 18.97 -27.85
N ARG A 2 6.75 18.11 -26.86
CA ARG A 2 7.44 18.16 -25.56
C ARG A 2 8.74 17.36 -25.67
N THR A 3 9.83 17.92 -25.15
CA THR A 3 11.13 17.25 -25.06
C THR A 3 11.36 16.88 -23.60
N TYR A 4 11.68 15.62 -23.35
CA TYR A 4 11.91 15.10 -22.00
C TYR A 4 13.39 14.81 -21.79
N ARG A 5 13.85 14.97 -20.55
CA ARG A 5 15.20 14.61 -20.12
C ARG A 5 15.19 13.21 -19.51
N GLN A 6 16.36 12.60 -19.37
CA GLN A 6 16.49 11.29 -18.73
C GLN A 6 15.85 11.27 -17.33
N LYS A 7 16.06 12.33 -16.53
CA LYS A 7 15.43 12.48 -15.21
C LYS A 7 13.89 12.39 -15.25
N ASP A 8 13.27 12.89 -16.31
CA ASP A 8 11.81 12.85 -16.45
C ASP A 8 11.34 11.41 -16.77
N ILE A 9 12.13 10.66 -17.55
CA ILE A 9 11.90 9.24 -17.85
C ILE A 9 12.03 8.40 -16.58
N ASP A 10 13.11 8.61 -15.82
CA ASP A 10 13.37 7.88 -14.58
C ASP A 10 12.24 8.12 -13.56
N MET A 11 11.73 9.35 -13.50
CA MET A 11 10.59 9.69 -12.65
C MET A 11 9.30 8.94 -13.05
N ILE A 12 9.03 8.81 -14.34
CA ILE A 12 7.88 8.04 -14.83
C ILE A 12 8.01 6.56 -14.48
N LEU A 13 9.20 5.98 -14.64
CA LEU A 13 9.48 4.60 -14.27
C LEU A 13 9.28 4.36 -12.77
N TYR A 14 9.74 5.31 -11.95
CA TYR A 14 9.51 5.25 -10.50
C TYR A 14 8.02 5.31 -10.13
N ILE A 15 7.25 6.20 -10.76
CA ILE A 15 5.78 6.26 -10.57
C ILE A 15 5.13 4.93 -10.97
N LYS A 16 5.55 4.34 -12.10
CA LYS A 16 5.02 3.06 -12.56
C LYS A 16 5.27 1.95 -11.54
N ASP A 17 6.47 1.89 -10.97
CA ASP A 17 6.81 0.91 -9.93
C ASP A 17 5.91 1.06 -8.68
N LEU A 18 5.71 2.30 -8.22
CA LEU A 18 4.86 2.57 -7.06
C LEU A 18 3.41 2.08 -7.27
N LEU A 19 2.85 2.28 -8.46
CA LEU A 19 1.46 1.94 -8.74
C LEU A 19 1.26 0.45 -9.06
N TYR A 20 2.14 -0.12 -9.88
CA TYR A 20 1.92 -1.47 -10.41
C TYR A 20 2.64 -2.55 -9.64
N THR A 21 3.83 -2.29 -9.13
CA THR A 21 4.61 -3.25 -8.34
C THR A 21 4.20 -3.16 -6.87
N LYS A 22 4.31 -1.96 -6.29
CA LYS A 22 4.08 -1.74 -4.85
C LYS A 22 2.61 -1.48 -4.49
N LYS A 23 1.73 -1.38 -5.48
CA LYS A 23 0.26 -1.24 -5.33
C LYS A 23 -0.16 -0.04 -4.47
N PHE A 24 0.60 1.05 -4.50
CA PHE A 24 0.17 2.30 -3.88
C PHE A 24 -1.02 2.90 -4.62
N THR A 25 -1.89 3.61 -3.89
CA THR A 25 -2.85 4.53 -4.49
C THR A 25 -2.13 5.76 -5.05
N ILE A 26 -2.81 6.53 -5.89
CA ILE A 26 -2.25 7.78 -6.44
C ILE A 26 -1.81 8.73 -5.32
N ASP A 27 -2.59 8.86 -4.25
CA ASP A 27 -2.25 9.68 -3.09
C ASP A 27 -1.08 9.12 -2.28
N GLY A 28 -1.00 7.79 -2.16
CA GLY A 28 0.15 7.11 -1.54
C GLY A 28 1.45 7.37 -2.30
N ALA A 29 1.43 7.20 -3.63
CA ALA A 29 2.59 7.45 -4.48
C ALA A 29 3.02 8.94 -4.45
N ARG A 30 2.07 9.88 -4.47
CA ARG A 30 2.36 11.32 -4.31
C ARG A 30 3.03 11.63 -2.99
N SER A 31 2.58 11.00 -1.90
CA SER A 31 3.15 11.18 -0.57
C SER A 31 4.61 10.73 -0.54
N VAL A 32 4.91 9.55 -1.09
CA VAL A 32 6.28 9.00 -1.21
C VAL A 32 7.19 9.92 -2.02
N ILE A 33 6.72 10.40 -3.17
CA ILE A 33 7.50 11.27 -4.07
C ILE A 33 7.76 12.65 -3.45
N SER A 34 6.78 13.21 -2.73
CA SER A 34 6.89 14.55 -2.14
C SER A 34 7.83 14.63 -0.93
N GLY A 35 8.45 13.51 -0.52
CA GLY A 35 9.39 13.50 0.59
C GLY A 35 8.74 13.80 1.94
N ARG A 36 7.40 13.83 2.03
CA ARG A 36 6.71 13.72 3.31
C ARG A 36 7.06 12.33 3.84
N LYS A 37 8.01 12.30 4.76
CA LYS A 37 8.54 11.08 5.38
C LYS A 37 7.41 10.16 5.82
N THR A 38 7.12 9.17 4.99
CA THR A 38 7.06 7.80 5.46
C THR A 38 8.23 7.12 4.77
N ALA A 39 9.38 7.14 5.45
CA ALA A 39 10.51 6.31 5.06
C ALA A 39 10.03 4.85 4.88
N PRO A 40 10.71 4.05 4.05
CA PRO A 40 10.34 2.66 3.83
C PRO A 40 10.64 1.88 5.11
N GLU A 41 9.67 1.87 6.02
CA GLU A 41 9.56 0.81 7.01
C GLU A 41 9.24 -0.46 6.21
N GLU A 42 10.28 -1.25 5.95
CA GLU A 42 10.14 -2.69 6.03
C GLU A 42 9.25 -2.99 7.25
N ASN A 43 8.05 -3.51 7.02
CA ASN A 43 7.23 -4.13 8.07
C ASN A 43 6.82 -3.27 9.27
N ASN A 44 6.36 -2.03 9.10
CA ASN A 44 5.56 -1.39 10.16
C ASN A 44 4.22 -0.89 9.63
N ILE A 45 3.26 -1.83 9.66
CA ILE A 45 1.85 -1.53 9.87
C ILE A 45 1.73 -0.87 11.26
N SER A 46 2.16 0.38 11.37
CA SER A 46 1.79 1.25 12.49
C SER A 46 0.89 2.36 11.97
N GLU A 47 -0.10 1.99 11.15
CA GLU A 47 -1.37 2.70 11.26
C GLU A 47 -1.84 2.40 12.69
N SER A 48 -1.91 3.43 13.52
CA SER A 48 -2.68 3.39 14.75
C SER A 48 -4.13 3.12 14.36
N PHE A 49 -4.44 1.84 14.11
CA PHE A 49 -5.77 1.36 13.78
C PHE A 49 -6.69 1.86 14.88
N SER A 50 -7.71 2.62 14.49
CA SER A 50 -8.76 3.04 15.42
C SER A 50 -9.28 1.79 16.13
N GLU A 51 -9.60 1.86 17.42
CA GLU A 51 -10.13 0.71 18.18
C GLU A 51 -11.27 0.01 17.45
N LYS A 52 -12.13 0.78 16.77
CA LYS A 52 -13.21 0.25 15.92
C LYS A 52 -12.71 -0.62 14.78
N GLN A 53 -11.63 -0.19 14.11
CA GLN A 53 -11.05 -0.95 13.01
C GLN A 53 -10.40 -2.25 13.52
N LYS A 54 -9.72 -2.25 14.68
CA LYS A 54 -9.18 -3.49 15.27
C LYS A 54 -10.28 -4.53 15.53
N VAL A 55 -11.43 -4.09 16.04
CA VAL A 55 -12.59 -4.97 16.27
C VAL A 55 -13.12 -5.54 14.95
N ILE A 56 -13.21 -4.72 13.90
CA ILE A 56 -13.66 -5.15 12.57
C ILE A 56 -12.70 -6.18 11.97
N PHE A 57 -11.38 -5.93 12.05
CA PHE A 57 -10.36 -6.87 11.55
C PHE A 57 -10.36 -8.20 12.30
N GLY A 58 -10.63 -8.19 13.62
CA GLY A 58 -10.83 -9.41 14.40
C GLY A 58 -11.97 -10.26 13.87
N LYS A 59 -13.15 -9.65 13.64
CA LYS A 59 -14.31 -10.34 13.07
C LYS A 59 -14.04 -10.91 11.68
N ILE A 60 -13.43 -10.11 10.81
CA ILE A 60 -13.06 -10.56 9.46
C ILE A 60 -12.11 -11.76 9.52
N LYS A 61 -11.14 -11.75 10.44
CA LYS A 61 -10.21 -12.86 10.64
C LYS A 61 -10.96 -14.12 11.09
N ASP A 62 -11.86 -14.01 12.06
CA ASP A 62 -12.65 -15.13 12.56
C ASP A 62 -13.53 -15.73 11.45
N ASP A 63 -14.23 -14.89 10.68
CA ASP A 63 -15.04 -15.32 9.54
C ASP A 63 -14.21 -16.05 8.48
N LEU A 64 -13.02 -15.53 8.14
CA LEU A 64 -12.12 -16.19 7.20
C LEU A 64 -11.61 -17.53 7.72
N THR A 65 -11.34 -17.65 9.02
CA THR A 65 -10.97 -18.96 9.61
C THR A 65 -12.13 -19.94 9.61
N ALA A 66 -13.35 -19.48 9.84
CA ALA A 66 -14.55 -20.33 9.74
C ALA A 66 -14.75 -20.82 8.31
N ILE A 67 -14.61 -19.95 7.31
CA ILE A 67 -14.67 -20.32 5.89
C ILE A 67 -13.55 -21.32 5.55
N LEU A 68 -12.33 -21.08 6.02
CA LEU A 68 -11.21 -21.98 5.78
C LEU A 68 -11.52 -23.38 6.33
N ASN A 69 -12.02 -23.46 7.57
CA ASN A 69 -12.37 -24.73 8.21
C ASN A 69 -13.44 -25.50 7.41
N ILE A 70 -14.46 -24.80 6.89
CA ILE A 70 -15.51 -25.39 6.04
C ILE A 70 -14.93 -25.95 4.73
N ILE A 71 -13.89 -25.32 4.17
CA ILE A 71 -13.27 -25.77 2.91
C ILE A 71 -12.30 -26.93 3.16
N THR A 72 -11.69 -27.00 4.34
CA THR A 72 -10.73 -28.05 4.70
C THR A 72 -11.37 -29.30 5.28
N GLU A 73 -12.66 -29.25 5.64
CA GLU A 73 -13.50 -30.39 6.03
C GLU A 73 -14.13 -31.05 4.79
#